data_AF-A0A951A025-F1
#
_entry.id   AF-A0A951A025-F1
#
_cell.length_a   1.000
_cell.length_b   1.000
_cell.length_c   1.000
_cell.angle_alpha   90.00
_cell.angle_beta   90.00
_cell.angle_gamma   90.00
#
_symmetry.space_group_name_H-M   'P 1'
#
loop_
_entity.id
_entity.type
_entity.pdbx_description
1 polymer ?
#
loop_
_entity_poly.entity_id
_entity_poly.type
_entity_poly.pdbx_seq_one_letter_code
_entity_poly.pdbx_strand_id
1 'polypeptide(L)'
;GGSMVMLAKGNRSPGVREACKAHRGFYLGSIGGAAARLAQDCIRKVEPLEYPELGMEAVWRIEVENFPAFIVIDDKGNDFFKELNLG
;
A
#
# COMPACT_ATOMS: atom_id res chain seq x y z
N GLY A 1 7.12 -15.90 1.54
CA GLY A 1 7.03 -15.10 0.30
C GLY A 1 5.64 -14.52 0.12
N GLY A 2 5.18 -13.73 1.10
CA GLY A 2 3.91 -13.00 1.05
C GLY A 2 4.17 -11.53 1.36
N SER A 3 3.18 -10.66 1.16
CA SER A 3 3.32 -9.21 1.36
C SER A 3 4.47 -8.58 0.54
N MET A 4 4.71 -9.10 -0.67
CA MET A 4 5.80 -8.63 -1.54
C MET A 4 5.54 -7.23 -2.08
N VAL A 5 4.28 -6.85 -2.25
CA VAL A 5 3.87 -5.50 -2.64
C VAL A 5 2.81 -5.03 -1.67
N MET A 6 3.03 -3.86 -1.08
CA MET A 6 2.14 -3.26 -0.11
C MET A 6 1.66 -1.90 -0.64
N LEU A 7 0.41 -1.54 -0.35
CA LEU A 7 -0.19 -0.26 -0.74
C LEU A 7 -0.84 0.38 0.49
N ALA A 8 -0.40 1.57 0.89
CA ALA A 8 -1.03 2.35 1.97
C ALA A 8 -0.69 3.84 1.82
N LYS A 9 -0.71 4.61 2.91
CA LYS A 9 -0.32 6.03 2.94
C LYS A 9 0.72 6.31 4.03
N GLY A 10 1.52 7.35 3.81
CA GLY A 10 2.52 7.86 4.76
C GLY A 10 3.90 7.22 4.62
N ASN A 11 4.87 7.74 5.37
CA ASN A 11 6.20 7.17 5.49
C ASN A 11 6.19 5.88 6.32
N ARG A 12 7.25 5.07 6.22
CA ARG A 12 7.40 3.80 6.93
C ARG A 12 8.70 3.78 7.73
N SER A 13 8.78 2.88 8.70
CA SER A 13 9.99 2.70 9.50
C SER A 13 11.12 2.06 8.67
N PRO A 14 12.39 2.23 9.08
CA PRO A 14 13.52 1.60 8.41
C PRO A 14 13.40 0.08 8.28
N GLY A 15 12.73 -0.59 9.23
CA GLY A 15 12.52 -2.04 9.19
C GLY A 15 11.74 -2.50 7.96
N VAL A 16 10.77 -1.72 7.48
CA VAL A 16 10.02 -2.03 6.24
C VAL A 16 10.92 -1.91 5.03
N ARG A 17 11.77 -0.88 5.00
CA ARG A 17 12.73 -0.63 3.92
C ARG A 17 13.77 -1.74 3.82
N GLU A 18 14.36 -2.15 4.94
CA GLU A 18 15.31 -3.25 4.95
C GLU A 18 14.65 -4.57 4.54
N ALA A 19 13.40 -4.82 4.94
CA ALA A 19 12.65 -5.99 4.50
C ALA A 19 12.40 -5.99 2.98
N CYS A 20 12.03 -4.84 2.39
CA CYS A 20 11.86 -4.70 0.94
C CYS A 20 13.16 -5.02 0.19
N LYS A 21 14.30 -4.49 0.66
CA LYS A 21 15.62 -4.80 0.11
C LYS A 21 15.99 -6.28 0.23
N ALA A 22 15.79 -6.89 1.40
CA ALA A 22 16.18 -8.26 1.67
C ALA A 22 15.32 -9.29 0.90
N HIS A 23 14.04 -8.96 0.65
CA HIS A 23 13.07 -9.90 0.08
C HIS A 23 12.56 -9.52 -1.31
N ARG A 24 13.11 -8.47 -1.92
CA ARG A 24 12.66 -7.90 -3.21
C ARG A 24 11.20 -7.46 -3.19
N GLY A 25 10.83 -6.73 -2.14
CA GLY A 25 9.50 -6.16 -1.95
C GLY A 25 9.40 -4.70 -2.36
N PHE A 26 8.17 -4.19 -2.44
CA PHE A 26 7.85 -2.80 -2.78
C PHE A 26 6.78 -2.24 -1.84
N TYR A 27 6.91 -0.96 -1.49
CA TYR A 27 5.85 -0.20 -0.83
C TYR A 27 5.37 0.91 -1.75
N LEU A 28 4.08 0.87 -2.07
CA LEU A 28 3.38 1.84 -2.86
C LEU A 28 2.61 2.80 -1.95
N GLY A 29 2.78 4.09 -2.18
CA GLY A 29 2.06 5.16 -1.49
C GLY A 29 0.87 5.65 -2.31
N SER A 30 -0.34 5.50 -1.78
CA SER A 30 -1.55 6.14 -2.28
C SER A 30 -1.75 7.53 -1.65
N ILE A 31 -2.60 8.35 -2.25
CA ILE A 31 -2.96 9.67 -1.78
C ILE A 31 -3.95 9.54 -0.61
N GLY A 32 -3.52 9.95 0.59
CA GLY A 32 -4.39 9.99 1.77
C GLY A 32 -5.48 11.07 1.67
N GLY A 33 -6.69 10.76 2.14
CA GLY A 33 -7.81 11.71 2.22
C GLY A 33 -8.76 11.73 1.01
N ALA A 34 -8.38 11.11 -0.12
CA ALA A 34 -9.18 11.08 -1.34
C ALA A 34 -10.14 9.89 -1.45
N ALA A 35 -10.61 9.34 -0.32
CA ALA A 35 -11.33 8.06 -0.29
C ALA A 35 -12.58 8.02 -1.18
N ALA A 36 -13.40 9.08 -1.17
CA ALA A 36 -14.62 9.15 -1.97
C ALA A 36 -14.35 9.07 -3.48
N ARG A 37 -13.30 9.76 -3.97
CA ARG A 37 -12.92 9.74 -5.38
C ARG A 37 -12.31 8.40 -5.78
N LEU A 38 -11.46 7.84 -4.93
CA LEU A 38 -10.90 6.51 -5.17
C LEU A 38 -12.01 5.43 -5.24
N ALA A 39 -13.00 5.50 -4.35
CA ALA A 39 -14.13 4.58 -4.37
C ALA A 39 -14.98 4.72 -5.63
N GLN A 40 -15.27 5.96 -6.06
CA GLN A 40 -16.08 6.22 -7.24
C GLN A 40 -15.35 5.85 -8.54
N ASP A 41 -14.09 6.24 -8.66
CA ASP A 41 -13.39 6.24 -9.95
C ASP A 41 -12.54 4.97 -10.16
N CYS A 42 -12.02 4.37 -9.08
CA CYS A 42 -11.01 3.31 -9.15
C CYS A 42 -11.48 1.94 -8.64
N ILE A 43 -12.42 1.86 -7.71
CA ILE A 43 -12.87 0.57 -7.12
C ILE A 43 -14.01 0.00 -7.97
N ARG A 44 -13.84 -1.22 -8.47
CA ARG A 44 -14.81 -1.91 -9.36
C ARG A 44 -15.60 -3.00 -8.65
N LYS A 45 -14.99 -3.66 -7.67
CA LYS A 45 -15.61 -4.73 -6.90
C LYS A 45 -15.04 -4.76 -5.48
N VAL A 46 -15.88 -5.10 -4.50
CA VAL A 46 -15.51 -5.32 -3.10
C VAL A 46 -16.23 -6.56 -2.61
N GLU A 47 -15.49 -7.54 -2.09
CA GLU A 47 -16.06 -8.75 -1.49
C GLU A 47 -15.28 -9.16 -0.23
N PRO A 48 -15.97 -9.57 0.85
CA PRO A 48 -15.29 -10.10 2.03
C PRO A 48 -14.67 -11.46 1.69
N LEU A 49 -13.43 -11.67 2.11
CA LEU A 49 -12.68 -12.89 1.85
C LEU A 49 -12.54 -13.74 3.12
N GLU A 50 -12.07 -13.14 4.22
CA GLU A 50 -11.86 -13.81 5.51
C GLU A 50 -12.20 -12.87 6.69
N TYR A 51 -12.55 -13.47 7.84
CA TYR A 51 -12.85 -12.79 9.11
C TYR A 51 -13.95 -11.71 9.04
N PRO A 52 -15.14 -12.02 8.48
CA PRO A 52 -16.23 -11.03 8.33
C PRO A 52 -16.72 -10.45 9.67
N GLU A 53 -16.51 -11.15 10.78
CA GLU A 53 -16.82 -10.69 12.13
C GLU A 53 -16.04 -9.44 12.56
N LEU A 54 -14.91 -9.14 11.90
CA LEU A 54 -14.09 -7.95 12.17
C LEU A 54 -14.65 -6.67 11.52
N GLY A 55 -15.79 -6.77 10.81
CA GLY A 55 -16.44 -5.63 10.18
C GLY A 55 -15.53 -4.97 9.14
N MET A 56 -15.24 -3.67 9.30
CA MET A 56 -14.41 -2.94 8.33
C MET A 56 -12.95 -3.42 8.29
N GLU A 57 -12.49 -4.13 9.32
CA GLU A 57 -11.12 -4.69 9.42
C GLU A 57 -10.99 -6.11 8.85
N ALA A 58 -12.06 -6.68 8.30
CA ALA A 58 -12.03 -7.98 7.63
C ALA A 58 -11.03 -7.98 6.45
N VAL A 59 -10.63 -9.17 5.99
CA VAL A 59 -9.84 -9.28 4.77
C VAL A 59 -10.77 -9.13 3.58
N TRP A 60 -10.53 -8.12 2.76
CA TRP A 60 -11.32 -7.83 1.56
C TRP A 60 -10.54 -8.18 0.31
N ARG A 61 -11.22 -8.79 -0.67
CA ARG A 61 -10.75 -8.83 -2.04
C ARG A 61 -11.40 -7.68 -2.80
N ILE A 62 -10.58 -6.82 -3.39
CA ILE A 62 -11.04 -5.69 -4.19
C ILE A 62 -10.47 -5.78 -5.60
N GLU A 63 -11.26 -5.35 -6.58
CA GLU A 63 -10.81 -5.16 -7.96
C GLU A 63 -10.71 -3.66 -8.23
N VAL A 64 -9.57 -3.22 -8.75
CA VAL A 64 -9.30 -1.80 -8.99
C VAL A 64 -8.84 -1.57 -10.42
N GLU A 65 -9.13 -0.38 -10.93
CA GLU A 65 -8.71 0.09 -12.25
C GLU A 65 -8.12 1.49 -12.13
N ASN A 66 -6.97 1.74 -12.76
CA ASN A 66 -6.28 3.04 -12.76
C ASN A 66 -6.08 3.64 -11.36
N PHE A 67 -5.77 2.80 -10.36
CA PHE A 67 -5.57 3.23 -8.98
C PHE A 67 -4.21 3.97 -8.83
N PRO A 68 -4.19 5.25 -8.44
CA PRO A 68 -2.95 6.02 -8.40
C PRO A 68 -2.09 5.62 -7.19
N ALA A 69 -0.80 5.42 -7.44
CA ALA A 69 0.20 5.20 -6.40
C ALA A 69 1.60 5.63 -6.85
N PHE A 70 2.47 5.88 -5.88
CA PHE A 70 3.89 6.16 -6.08
C PHE A 70 4.72 5.01 -5.51
N ILE A 71 5.87 4.70 -6.13
CA ILE A 71 6.86 3.85 -5.47
C ILE A 71 7.49 4.69 -4.36
N VAL A 72 7.25 4.31 -3.11
CA VAL A 72 7.80 4.99 -1.93
C VAL A 72 9.05 4.25 -1.45
N ILE A 73 9.02 2.92 -1.42
CA ILE A 73 10.18 2.07 -1.13
C ILE A 73 10.32 1.06 -2.26
N ASP A 74 11.54 0.91 -2.77
CA ASP A 74 11.86 -0.09 -3.79
C ASP A 74 12.56 -1.34 -3.20
N ASP A 75 12.82 -2.29 -4.09
CA ASP A 75 13.48 -3.56 -3.79
C ASP A 75 15.00 -3.45 -3.56
N LYS A 76 15.57 -2.24 -3.57
CA LYS A 76 17.01 -1.96 -3.43
C LYS A 76 17.31 -1.25 -2.11
N GLY A 77 16.28 -0.84 -1.37
CA GLY A 77 16.40 -0.12 -0.10
C GLY A 77 16.38 1.40 -0.26
N ASN A 78 15.93 1.90 -1.42
CA ASN A 78 15.64 3.32 -1.62
C ASN A 78 14.33 3.68 -0.93
N ASP A 79 14.23 4.92 -0.46
CA ASP A 79 13.05 5.43 0.27
C ASP A 79 12.86 6.91 -0.06
N PHE A 80 11.74 7.20 -0.73
CA PHE A 80 11.36 8.53 -1.19
C PHE A 80 11.41 9.60 -0.09
N PHE A 81 10.90 9.30 1.11
CA PHE A 81 10.84 10.29 2.18
C PHE A 81 12.22 10.53 2.80
N LYS A 82 13.04 9.48 2.88
CA LYS A 82 14.41 9.61 3.39
C LYS A 82 15.29 10.44 2.46
N GLU A 83 15.18 10.22 1.15
CA GLU A 83 15.98 10.95 0.15
C GLU A 83 15.71 12.46 0.17
N LEU A 84 14.49 12.85 0.56
CA LEU A 84 14.09 14.25 0.68
C LEU A 84 14.24 14.83 2.10
N ASN A 85 14.79 14.06 3.05
CA ASN A 85 14.85 14.43 4.48
C ASN A 85 13.49 14.83 5.08
N LEU A 86 12.42 14.13 4.69
CA LEU A 86 11.04 14.40 5.10
C LEU A 86 10.55 13.48 6.24
N GLY A 87 11.45 12.72 6.89
CA GLY A 87 11.12 11.81 7.99
C GLY A 87 12.32 11.14 8.63
#